data_AF-A0A7C7PPC2-F1
#
_entry.id   AF-A0A7C7PPC2-F1
#
_cell.length_a   1.000
_cell.length_b   1.000
_cell.length_c   1.000
_cell.angle_alpha   90.00
_cell.angle_beta   90.00
_cell.angle_gamma   90.00
#
_symmetry.space_group_name_H-M   'P 1'
#
loop_
_entity.id
_entity.type
_entity.pdbx_description
1 polymer ?
#
loop_
_entity_poly.entity_id
_entity_poly.type
_entity_poly.pdbx_seq_one_letter_code
_entity_poly.pdbx_strand_id
1 'polypeptide(L)'
;VFFFCLFMFLVFVTTFGRMKGYPVSLFLQIDPLIAIASAISSHALYRELIWSLVIIIPTLLLGRFFCGWVCPFGALNQFIGWLFNVRPNRERIESNRYRPLFTIKYYVLAFTLVAAAFGSLQIGWLDPICLLHRSIAIAVLPAIDMPTHWIYVRPHEHHWAWLIGFIFFTIVALNLLIQRFFCRVLCPLGALLGILARFSLWRIHRDEDKCVHCGLCLKSCEGASDPHEQLRKSECMVCFNCIEDCPHDALNFKLMPPVEGEVTNPDWTRRRLVLAGFTGLVFYPFARLSATVYKSFDKRVIRPPGAVPEPEFLARCVKCGQCIRVCPTNVLQPAMYEAGIEGIFTPIMDMKLGYCELNCTLCGQVCPTGAIQRISIEQKLGLGEFAEEGPIRIGTAFYDRGRCLPWAMDIPCVVCQEVCPVSPKAIFTRDVEVTRRDGSVVKLQRPYVDPARCV
;
A
#
# COMPACT_ATOMS: atom_id res chain seq x y z
N VAL A 1 17.54 -6.06 -11.73
CA VAL A 1 18.08 -4.72 -11.39
C VAL A 1 17.25 -3.60 -12.01
N PHE A 2 17.07 -3.57 -13.35
CA PHE A 2 16.33 -2.51 -14.06
C PHE A 2 14.98 -2.11 -13.42
N PHE A 3 14.04 -3.05 -13.22
CA PHE A 3 12.73 -2.73 -12.65
C PHE A 3 12.78 -2.22 -11.21
N PHE A 4 13.77 -2.64 -10.42
CA PHE A 4 13.98 -2.12 -9.07
C PHE A 4 14.44 -0.65 -9.13
N CYS A 5 15.39 -0.32 -10.01
CA CYS A 5 15.82 1.07 -10.22
C CYS A 5 14.67 1.95 -10.74
N LEU A 6 13.86 1.44 -11.67
CA LEU A 6 12.67 2.13 -12.16
C LEU A 6 11.67 2.40 -11.03
N PHE A 7 11.42 1.40 -10.18
CA PHE A 7 10.56 1.57 -9.01
C PHE A 7 11.09 2.64 -8.05
N MET A 8 12.38 2.59 -7.70
CA MET A 8 13.02 3.59 -6.83
C MET A 8 12.95 5.00 -7.44
N PHE A 9 13.16 5.11 -8.76
CA PHE A 9 13.00 6.37 -9.48
C PHE A 9 11.58 6.92 -9.38
N LEU A 10 10.54 6.09 -9.58
CA LEU A 10 9.16 6.54 -9.47
C LEU A 10 8.79 6.96 -8.04
N VAL A 11 9.26 6.23 -7.03
CA VAL A 11 9.10 6.63 -5.61
C VAL A 11 9.76 7.99 -5.34
N PHE A 12 10.95 8.21 -5.91
CA PHE A 12 11.65 9.48 -5.82
C PHE A 12 10.91 10.61 -6.55
N VAL A 13 10.37 10.38 -7.74
CA VAL A 13 9.55 11.39 -8.46
C VAL A 13 8.31 11.77 -7.67
N THR A 14 7.63 10.80 -7.07
CA THR A 14 6.46 11.01 -6.18
C THR A 14 6.81 11.90 -4.99
N THR A 15 7.99 11.65 -4.44
CA THR A 15 8.56 12.31 -3.26
C THR A 15 8.73 13.81 -3.48
N PHE A 16 9.15 14.27 -4.67
CA PHE A 16 9.33 15.70 -4.94
C PHE A 16 8.05 16.42 -5.39
N GLY A 17 6.91 15.72 -5.45
CA GLY A 17 5.66 16.27 -5.99
C GLY A 17 5.76 16.69 -7.47
N ARG A 18 6.89 16.42 -8.14
CA ARG A 18 7.16 16.78 -9.54
C ARG A 18 6.71 15.67 -10.45
N MET A 19 5.41 15.40 -10.46
CA MET A 19 4.89 14.28 -11.22
C MET A 19 5.05 14.45 -12.73
N LYS A 20 5.16 15.68 -13.29
CA LYS A 20 5.52 15.99 -14.70
C LYS A 20 5.04 14.98 -15.77
N GLY A 21 3.86 14.38 -15.60
CA GLY A 21 3.33 13.33 -16.50
C GLY A 21 3.87 11.90 -16.32
N TYR A 22 4.79 11.65 -15.38
CA TYR A 22 5.29 10.31 -15.05
C TYR A 22 4.18 9.41 -14.47
N PRO A 23 4.10 8.12 -14.90
CA PRO A 23 3.09 7.18 -14.43
C PRO A 23 3.49 6.58 -13.07
N VAL A 24 3.46 7.41 -12.03
CA VAL A 24 3.87 7.04 -10.65
C VAL A 24 3.11 5.83 -10.10
N SER A 25 1.83 5.68 -10.46
CA SER A 25 0.97 4.58 -10.03
C SER A 25 1.09 3.32 -10.90
N LEU A 26 1.98 3.29 -11.90
CA LEU A 26 2.08 2.21 -12.89
C LEU A 26 2.20 0.83 -12.22
N PHE A 27 3.11 0.67 -11.26
CA PHE A 27 3.31 -0.61 -10.56
C PHE A 27 2.06 -1.09 -9.82
N LEU A 28 1.23 -0.18 -9.30
CA LEU A 28 -0.02 -0.54 -8.62
C LEU A 28 -1.16 -0.81 -9.63
N GLN A 29 -1.13 -0.16 -10.79
CA GLN A 29 -2.12 -0.35 -11.85
C GLN A 29 -1.95 -1.69 -12.59
N ILE A 30 -0.70 -2.15 -12.73
CA ILE A 30 -0.39 -3.47 -13.32
C ILE A 30 -0.59 -4.62 -12.33
N ASP A 31 -0.93 -4.35 -11.07
CA ASP A 31 -1.09 -5.36 -10.04
C ASP A 31 -2.45 -6.09 -10.19
N PRO A 32 -2.46 -7.38 -10.56
CA PRO A 32 -3.71 -8.12 -10.75
C PRO A 32 -4.44 -8.40 -9.44
N LEU A 33 -3.73 -8.46 -8.32
CA LEU A 33 -4.37 -8.68 -7.02
C LEU A 33 -5.16 -7.45 -6.60
N ILE A 34 -4.60 -6.26 -6.79
CA ILE A 34 -5.30 -4.99 -6.54
C ILE A 34 -6.50 -4.87 -7.47
N ALA A 35 -6.34 -5.17 -8.76
CA ALA A 35 -7.41 -5.10 -9.75
C ALA A 35 -8.60 -5.99 -9.37
N ILE A 36 -8.35 -7.27 -9.08
CA ILE A 36 -9.38 -8.24 -8.71
C ILE A 36 -10.03 -7.87 -7.37
N ALA A 37 -9.24 -7.58 -6.33
CA ALA A 37 -9.77 -7.30 -5.00
C ALA A 37 -10.58 -5.99 -4.98
N SER A 38 -10.14 -4.96 -5.70
CA SER A 38 -10.89 -3.69 -5.81
C SER A 38 -12.18 -3.88 -6.61
N ALA A 39 -12.16 -4.70 -7.67
CA ALA A 39 -13.37 -5.03 -8.43
C ALA A 39 -14.39 -5.81 -7.60
N ILE A 40 -13.93 -6.77 -6.81
CA ILE A 40 -14.77 -7.53 -5.88
C ILE A 40 -15.38 -6.62 -4.80
N SER A 41 -14.56 -5.76 -4.20
CA SER A 41 -14.96 -4.93 -3.05
C SER A 41 -15.85 -3.75 -3.42
N SER A 42 -15.61 -3.13 -4.58
CA SER A 42 -16.36 -1.94 -5.01
C SER A 42 -17.42 -2.23 -6.07
N HIS A 43 -17.56 -3.48 -6.52
CA HIS A 43 -18.40 -3.90 -7.64
C HIS A 43 -18.17 -3.10 -8.95
N ALA A 44 -17.01 -2.44 -9.06
CA ALA A 44 -16.64 -1.61 -10.20
C ALA A 44 -15.16 -1.80 -10.53
N LEU A 45 -14.82 -1.85 -11.82
CA LEU A 45 -13.44 -1.88 -12.28
C LEU A 45 -13.02 -0.49 -12.74
N TYR A 46 -12.07 0.12 -12.01
CA TYR A 46 -11.50 1.40 -12.43
C TYR A 46 -10.68 1.22 -13.70
N ARG A 47 -10.82 2.14 -14.68
CA ARG A 47 -10.24 2.03 -16.03
C ARG A 47 -8.74 1.73 -16.02
N GLU A 48 -8.00 2.33 -15.08
CA GLU A 48 -6.55 2.16 -15.00
C GLU A 48 -6.11 0.77 -14.51
N LEU A 49 -6.99 0.01 -13.84
CA LEU A 49 -6.68 -1.35 -13.37
C LEU A 49 -6.73 -2.39 -14.50
N ILE A 50 -7.20 -2.01 -15.69
CA ILE A 50 -7.15 -2.86 -16.90
C ILE A 50 -5.70 -3.20 -17.28
N TRP A 51 -4.74 -2.35 -16.91
CA TRP A 51 -3.31 -2.60 -17.11
C TRP A 51 -2.80 -3.87 -16.41
N SER A 52 -3.53 -4.41 -15.43
CA SER A 52 -3.22 -5.71 -14.82
C SER A 52 -3.21 -6.88 -15.82
N LEU A 53 -3.90 -6.75 -16.96
CA LEU A 53 -3.86 -7.75 -18.04
C LEU A 53 -2.45 -7.96 -18.60
N VAL A 54 -1.58 -6.94 -18.54
CA VAL A 54 -0.17 -7.03 -18.95
C VAL A 54 0.59 -8.04 -18.10
N ILE A 55 0.15 -8.31 -16.87
CA ILE A 55 0.73 -9.34 -16.01
C ILE A 55 -0.05 -10.66 -16.12
N ILE A 56 -1.38 -10.62 -16.17
CA ILE A 56 -2.21 -11.82 -16.23
C ILE A 56 -1.93 -12.64 -17.50
N ILE A 57 -1.93 -11.99 -18.68
CA ILE A 57 -1.80 -12.69 -19.96
C ILE A 57 -0.46 -13.43 -20.05
N PRO A 58 0.71 -12.79 -19.84
CA PRO A 58 1.96 -13.53 -19.88
C PRO A 58 2.12 -14.50 -18.71
N THR A 59 1.43 -14.31 -17.59
CA THR A 59 1.42 -15.30 -16.50
C THR A 59 0.72 -16.60 -16.92
N LEU A 60 -0.37 -16.50 -17.67
CA LEU A 60 -1.07 -17.65 -18.25
C LEU A 60 -0.28 -18.35 -19.36
N LEU A 61 0.73 -17.69 -19.94
CA LEU A 61 1.60 -18.29 -20.96
C LEU A 61 2.86 -18.88 -20.31
N LEU A 62 3.60 -18.06 -19.57
CA LEU A 62 4.96 -18.34 -19.11
C LEU A 62 5.03 -18.83 -17.66
N GLY A 63 3.95 -18.72 -16.88
CA GLY A 63 3.95 -18.97 -15.44
C GLY A 63 4.27 -17.69 -14.65
N ARG A 64 4.76 -17.80 -13.40
CA ARG A 64 4.91 -16.65 -12.48
C ARG A 64 6.11 -15.74 -12.78
N PHE A 65 6.29 -15.34 -14.03
CA PHE A 65 7.42 -14.54 -14.50
C PHE A 65 7.57 -13.21 -13.73
N PHE A 66 6.46 -12.56 -13.36
CA PHE A 66 6.48 -11.29 -12.64
C PHE A 66 7.27 -11.38 -11.33
N CYS A 67 7.13 -12.46 -10.57
CA CYS A 67 7.82 -12.65 -9.29
C CYS A 67 9.34 -12.82 -9.45
N GLY A 68 9.78 -13.37 -10.60
CA GLY A 68 11.20 -13.59 -10.91
C GLY A 68 11.88 -12.36 -11.51
N TRP A 69 11.21 -11.67 -12.43
CA TRP A 69 11.84 -10.69 -13.32
C TRP A 69 11.46 -9.24 -13.06
N VAL A 70 10.22 -8.98 -12.64
CA VAL A 70 9.64 -7.61 -12.63
C VAL A 70 9.45 -7.08 -11.21
N CYS A 71 9.04 -7.93 -10.27
CA CYS A 71 8.65 -7.51 -8.92
C CYS A 71 9.82 -6.84 -8.17
N PRO A 72 9.71 -5.55 -7.79
CA PRO A 72 10.77 -4.84 -7.09
C PRO A 72 11.02 -5.42 -5.68
N PHE A 73 9.97 -5.90 -5.02
CA PHE A 73 10.10 -6.55 -3.71
C PHE A 73 10.83 -7.91 -3.82
N GLY A 74 10.62 -8.64 -4.91
CA GLY A 74 11.35 -9.87 -5.20
C GLY A 74 12.85 -9.61 -5.40
N ALA A 75 13.19 -8.56 -6.16
CA ALA A 75 14.57 -8.13 -6.39
C ALA A 75 15.26 -7.70 -5.08
N LEU A 76 14.58 -6.92 -4.22
CA LEU A 76 15.09 -6.55 -2.90
C LEU A 76 15.42 -7.80 -2.06
N ASN A 77 14.50 -8.77 -2.02
CA ASN A 77 14.71 -10.00 -1.27
C ASN A 77 15.87 -10.84 -1.83
N GLN A 78 16.05 -10.88 -3.16
CA GLN A 78 17.18 -11.56 -3.77
C GLN A 78 18.50 -10.87 -3.41
N PHE A 79 18.52 -9.53 -3.44
CA PHE A 79 19.70 -8.74 -3.10
C PHE A 79 20.13 -8.95 -1.65
N ILE A 80 19.17 -8.89 -0.70
CA ILE A 80 19.44 -9.15 0.72
C ILE A 80 19.91 -10.59 0.93
N GLY A 81 19.28 -11.55 0.26
CA GLY A 81 19.72 -12.95 0.30
C GLY A 81 21.14 -13.12 -0.23
N TRP A 82 21.48 -12.51 -1.36
CA TRP A 82 22.83 -12.54 -1.92
C TRP A 82 23.87 -11.90 -0.98
N LEU A 83 23.54 -10.78 -0.35
CA LEU A 83 24.46 -10.01 0.49
C LEU A 83 24.76 -10.69 1.85
N PHE A 84 23.75 -11.32 2.47
CA PHE A 84 23.86 -11.80 3.84
C PHE A 84 23.74 -13.32 4.02
N ASN A 85 23.27 -14.08 3.02
CA ASN A 85 23.09 -15.52 3.15
C ASN A 85 24.38 -16.29 2.81
N VAL A 86 25.37 -16.29 3.71
CA VAL A 86 26.65 -17.03 3.56
C VAL A 86 26.57 -18.52 3.90
N ARG A 87 25.36 -19.11 3.91
CA ARG A 87 25.17 -20.52 4.26
C ARG A 87 25.92 -21.49 3.33
N PRO A 88 26.44 -22.61 3.86
CA PRO A 88 26.96 -23.71 3.06
C PRO A 88 25.95 -24.24 2.04
N ASN A 89 26.44 -24.84 0.96
CA ASN A 89 25.60 -25.37 -0.13
C ASN A 89 24.53 -26.36 0.37
N ARG A 90 24.86 -27.21 1.35
CA ARG A 90 23.94 -28.19 1.93
C ARG A 90 22.74 -27.53 2.60
N GLU A 91 23.00 -26.56 3.49
CA GLU A 91 21.94 -25.81 4.16
C GLU A 91 21.10 -24.99 3.18
N ARG A 92 21.72 -24.44 2.12
CA ARG A 92 20.99 -23.75 1.05
C ARG A 92 20.00 -24.68 0.35
N ILE A 93 20.45 -25.88 -0.03
CA ILE A 93 19.60 -26.91 -0.64
C ILE A 93 18.44 -27.27 0.30
N GLU A 94 18.72 -27.57 1.56
CA GLU A 94 17.68 -27.92 2.56
C GLU A 94 16.71 -26.76 2.84
N SER A 95 17.16 -25.51 2.75
CA SER A 95 16.30 -24.33 2.91
C SER A 95 15.40 -24.05 1.70
N ASN A 96 15.84 -24.47 0.50
CA ASN A 96 15.10 -24.32 -0.75
C ASN A 96 14.20 -25.52 -1.08
N ARG A 97 14.28 -26.61 -0.31
CA ARG A 97 13.28 -27.67 -0.38
C ARG A 97 11.91 -27.16 0.02
N TYR A 98 10.88 -27.73 -0.59
CA TYR A 98 9.50 -27.36 -0.32
C TYR A 98 9.14 -27.62 1.15
N ARG A 99 8.38 -26.70 1.77
CA ARG A 99 7.87 -26.83 3.13
C ARG A 99 6.37 -26.54 3.15
N PRO A 100 5.56 -27.25 3.96
CA PRO A 100 4.12 -26.99 4.09
C PRO A 100 3.78 -25.55 4.51
N LEU A 101 4.71 -24.85 5.18
CA LEU A 101 4.57 -23.44 5.55
C LEU A 101 4.29 -22.53 4.35
N PHE A 102 4.78 -22.87 3.15
CA PHE A 102 4.56 -22.07 1.93
C PHE A 102 3.10 -22.03 1.48
N THR A 103 2.23 -22.88 2.05
CA THR A 103 0.79 -22.83 1.81
C THR A 103 0.09 -21.64 2.48
N ILE A 104 0.73 -20.98 3.47
CA ILE A 104 0.14 -19.86 4.23
C ILE A 104 -0.32 -18.72 3.32
N LYS A 105 0.46 -18.38 2.29
CA LYS A 105 0.10 -17.30 1.34
C LYS A 105 -1.25 -17.51 0.67
N TYR A 106 -1.68 -18.76 0.46
CA TYR A 106 -2.98 -19.08 -0.11
C TYR A 106 -4.11 -18.89 0.90
N TYR A 107 -3.86 -19.14 2.19
CA TYR A 107 -4.79 -18.83 3.26
C TYR A 107 -4.92 -17.32 3.47
N VAL A 108 -3.81 -16.58 3.40
CA VAL A 108 -3.81 -15.11 3.40
C VAL A 108 -4.62 -14.57 2.22
N LEU A 109 -4.42 -15.11 1.01
CA LEU A 109 -5.20 -14.73 -0.18
C LEU A 109 -6.70 -15.00 0.01
N ALA A 110 -7.08 -16.19 0.50
CA ALA A 110 -8.48 -16.52 0.74
C ALA A 110 -9.11 -15.57 1.77
N PHE A 111 -8.40 -15.30 2.88
CA PHE A 111 -8.83 -14.34 3.89
C PHE A 111 -9.07 -12.94 3.29
N THR A 112 -8.10 -12.39 2.54
CA THR A 112 -8.21 -11.03 2.01
C THR A 112 -9.24 -10.90 0.91
N LEU A 113 -9.41 -11.90 0.04
CA LEU A 113 -10.43 -11.88 -1.01
C LEU A 113 -11.84 -12.03 -0.45
N VAL A 114 -12.04 -12.89 0.57
CA VAL A 114 -13.34 -12.99 1.23
C VAL A 114 -13.66 -11.71 2.00
N ALA A 115 -12.71 -11.15 2.76
CA ALA A 115 -12.92 -9.85 3.40
C ALA A 115 -13.26 -8.74 2.38
N ALA A 116 -12.59 -8.74 1.22
CA ALA A 116 -12.89 -7.81 0.14
C ALA A 116 -14.31 -8.01 -0.42
N ALA A 117 -14.81 -9.25 -0.55
CA ALA A 117 -16.16 -9.54 -1.02
C ALA A 117 -17.27 -8.97 -0.12
N PHE A 118 -16.98 -8.73 1.16
CA PHE A 118 -17.89 -8.06 2.09
C PHE A 118 -17.65 -6.55 2.18
N GLY A 119 -16.79 -5.98 1.34
CA GLY A 119 -16.51 -4.53 1.28
C GLY A 119 -15.37 -4.07 2.20
N SER A 120 -14.49 -4.98 2.64
CA SER A 120 -13.29 -4.64 3.42
C SER A 120 -11.99 -4.95 2.70
N LEU A 121 -11.37 -3.92 2.13
CA LEU A 121 -10.17 -4.08 1.32
C LEU A 121 -8.89 -4.07 2.17
N GLN A 122 -8.47 -5.24 2.66
CA GLN A 122 -7.24 -5.38 3.48
C GLN A 122 -6.00 -5.84 2.70
N ILE A 123 -6.11 -5.91 1.37
CA ILE A 123 -5.03 -6.44 0.53
C ILE A 123 -3.72 -5.62 0.66
N GLY A 124 -3.85 -4.31 0.86
CA GLY A 124 -2.75 -3.35 0.94
C GLY A 124 -1.77 -3.57 2.09
N TRP A 125 -2.14 -4.36 3.11
CA TRP A 125 -1.25 -4.68 4.22
C TRP A 125 -0.12 -5.62 3.82
N LEU A 126 -0.41 -6.60 2.97
CA LEU A 126 0.51 -7.68 2.59
C LEU A 126 0.76 -7.76 1.08
N ASP A 127 0.19 -6.84 0.29
CA ASP A 127 0.58 -6.69 -1.10
C ASP A 127 2.06 -6.24 -1.20
N PRO A 128 2.93 -6.91 -1.97
CA PRO A 128 4.35 -6.56 -2.07
C PRO A 128 4.60 -5.14 -2.56
N ILE A 129 3.78 -4.61 -3.47
CA ILE A 129 3.99 -3.31 -4.10
C ILE A 129 3.54 -2.21 -3.13
N CYS A 130 2.34 -2.34 -2.54
CA CYS A 130 1.85 -1.43 -1.51
C CYS A 130 2.77 -1.42 -0.29
N LEU A 131 3.17 -2.60 0.21
CA LEU A 131 4.05 -2.72 1.37
C LEU A 131 5.40 -2.05 1.10
N LEU A 132 6.03 -2.34 -0.05
CA LEU A 132 7.32 -1.76 -0.41
C LEU A 132 7.22 -0.24 -0.59
N HIS A 133 6.24 0.23 -1.36
CA HIS A 133 6.05 1.65 -1.63
C HIS A 133 5.81 2.42 -0.33
N ARG A 134 4.84 1.97 0.49
CA ARG A 134 4.50 2.60 1.77
C ARG A 134 5.70 2.65 2.71
N SER A 135 6.44 1.56 2.84
CA SER A 135 7.58 1.47 3.75
C SER A 135 8.72 2.39 3.31
N ILE A 136 9.04 2.42 2.02
CA ILE A 136 10.09 3.31 1.51
C ILE A 136 9.68 4.77 1.62
N ALA A 137 8.46 5.10 1.20
CA ALA A 137 7.98 6.47 1.13
C ALA A 137 7.74 7.10 2.51
N ILE A 138 7.17 6.35 3.45
CA ILE A 138 6.73 6.88 4.75
C ILE A 138 7.79 6.66 5.85
N ALA A 139 8.58 5.60 5.77
CA ALA A 139 9.55 5.26 6.82
C ALA A 139 11.01 5.42 6.38
N VAL A 140 11.45 4.76 5.30
CA VAL A 140 12.88 4.68 4.95
C VAL A 140 13.42 6.03 4.46
N LEU A 141 12.76 6.67 3.50
CA LEU A 141 13.27 7.94 2.94
C LEU A 141 13.27 9.07 3.97
N PRO A 142 12.21 9.28 4.78
CA PRO A 142 12.27 10.25 5.88
C PRO A 142 13.37 9.96 6.90
N ALA A 143 13.59 8.69 7.25
CA ALA A 143 14.66 8.31 8.20
C ALA A 143 16.07 8.59 7.66
N ILE A 144 16.30 8.42 6.35
CA ILE A 144 17.58 8.75 5.70
C ILE A 144 17.80 10.27 5.61
N ASP A 145 16.73 11.03 5.39
CA ASP A 145 16.82 12.49 5.29
C ASP A 145 17.01 13.16 6.65
N MET A 146 16.40 12.63 7.72
CA MET A 146 16.45 13.21 9.07
C MET A 146 17.84 13.67 9.55
N PRO A 147 18.94 12.91 9.36
CA PRO A 147 20.28 13.36 9.74
C PRO A 147 20.98 14.30 8.75
N THR A 148 20.55 14.35 7.48
CA THR A 148 21.30 15.03 6.41
C THR A 148 20.61 16.26 5.84
N HIS A 149 19.27 16.33 5.93
CA HIS A 149 18.42 17.32 5.26
C HIS A 149 18.75 17.52 3.77
N TRP A 150 19.34 16.49 3.14
CA TRP A 150 19.87 16.55 1.78
C TRP A 150 18.80 16.28 0.73
N ILE A 151 17.77 15.52 1.10
CA ILE A 151 16.69 15.07 0.24
C ILE A 151 15.49 16.01 0.38
N TYR A 152 15.21 16.55 1.57
CA TYR A 152 14.04 17.42 1.82
C TYR A 152 14.38 18.85 2.27
N VAL A 153 13.73 19.81 1.61
CA VAL A 153 13.73 21.23 2.04
C VAL A 153 12.88 21.43 3.31
N ARG A 154 11.89 20.56 3.55
CA ARG A 154 11.14 20.45 4.80
C ARG A 154 10.99 18.96 5.15
N PRO A 155 11.45 18.50 6.33
CA PRO A 155 11.35 17.10 6.69
C PRO A 155 9.88 16.67 6.78
N HIS A 156 9.52 15.64 6.02
CA HIS A 156 8.20 15.01 6.14
C HIS A 156 8.18 14.08 7.34
N GLU A 157 7.50 14.48 8.41
CA GLU A 157 7.28 13.62 9.56
C GLU A 157 5.97 12.85 9.39
N HIS A 158 6.03 11.54 9.55
CA HIS A 158 4.82 10.72 9.45
C HIS A 158 4.56 9.99 10.76
N HIS A 159 3.33 10.11 11.25
CA HIS A 159 2.88 9.33 12.38
C HIS A 159 3.06 7.83 12.09
N TRP A 160 3.51 7.07 13.09
CA TRP A 160 3.71 5.62 12.99
C TRP A 160 4.71 5.16 11.93
N ALA A 161 5.51 6.06 11.34
CA ALA A 161 6.57 5.70 10.40
C ALA A 161 7.53 4.66 10.97
N TRP A 162 7.89 4.79 12.26
CA TRP A 162 8.75 3.83 12.96
C TRP A 162 8.16 2.42 12.98
N LEU A 163 6.85 2.27 13.17
CA LEU A 163 6.16 0.97 13.21
C LEU A 163 6.11 0.35 11.80
N ILE A 164 5.81 1.16 10.80
CA ILE A 164 5.82 0.74 9.39
C ILE A 164 7.22 0.26 9.00
N GLY A 165 8.25 1.05 9.35
CA GLY A 165 9.65 0.70 9.14
C GLY A 165 10.04 -0.58 9.88
N PHE A 166 9.68 -0.71 11.15
CA PHE A 166 9.96 -1.90 11.96
C PHE A 166 9.36 -3.17 11.35
N ILE A 167 8.08 -3.13 10.93
CA ILE A 167 7.43 -4.26 10.26
C ILE A 167 8.16 -4.61 8.96
N PHE A 168 8.50 -3.61 8.15
CA PHE A 168 9.22 -3.79 6.89
C PHE A 168 10.60 -4.43 7.09
N PHE A 169 11.43 -3.85 7.98
CA PHE A 169 12.76 -4.39 8.27
C PHE A 169 12.69 -5.79 8.88
N THR A 170 11.68 -6.08 9.71
CA THR A 170 11.45 -7.43 10.24
C THR A 170 11.15 -8.42 9.11
N ILE A 171 10.23 -8.08 8.20
CA ILE A 171 9.90 -8.94 7.05
C ILE A 171 11.12 -9.18 6.15
N VAL A 172 11.92 -8.14 5.91
CA VAL A 172 13.16 -8.24 5.13
C VAL A 172 14.21 -9.08 5.86
N ALA A 173 14.34 -8.93 7.19
CA ALA A 173 15.27 -9.71 8.00
C ALA A 173 14.89 -11.20 8.07
N LEU A 174 13.59 -11.55 8.02
CA LEU A 174 13.15 -12.95 7.95
C LEU A 174 13.65 -13.67 6.69
N ASN A 175 14.07 -12.93 5.65
CA ASN A 175 14.77 -13.51 4.49
C ASN A 175 16.08 -14.22 4.88
N LEU A 176 16.73 -13.78 5.96
CA LEU A 176 17.94 -14.43 6.49
C LEU A 176 17.65 -15.82 7.07
N LEU A 177 16.40 -16.11 7.46
CA LEU A 177 15.97 -17.42 7.96
C LEU A 177 15.55 -18.33 6.81
N ILE A 178 14.67 -17.82 5.95
CA ILE A 178 14.18 -18.51 4.74
C ILE A 178 14.34 -17.55 3.58
N GLN A 179 15.12 -17.95 2.58
CA GLN A 179 15.34 -17.13 1.40
C GLN A 179 14.02 -16.72 0.75
N ARG A 180 13.84 -15.43 0.47
CA ARG A 180 12.58 -14.85 -0.03
C ARG A 180 11.36 -15.22 0.83
N PHE A 181 11.51 -15.22 2.16
CA PHE A 181 10.48 -15.58 3.13
C PHE A 181 9.09 -15.02 2.77
N PHE A 182 9.00 -13.71 2.52
CA PHE A 182 7.73 -13.08 2.18
C PHE A 182 7.10 -13.66 0.91
N CYS A 183 7.85 -13.82 -0.18
CA CYS A 183 7.33 -14.33 -1.45
C CYS A 183 6.93 -15.81 -1.36
N ARG A 184 7.58 -16.60 -0.50
CA ARG A 184 7.30 -18.02 -0.29
C ARG A 184 6.17 -18.27 0.73
N VAL A 185 6.03 -17.43 1.76
CA VAL A 185 5.14 -17.68 2.91
C VAL A 185 3.95 -16.73 3.00
N LEU A 186 4.12 -15.43 2.74
CA LEU A 186 3.13 -14.40 3.09
C LEU A 186 2.45 -13.73 1.89
N CYS A 187 3.12 -13.65 0.75
CA CYS A 187 2.72 -12.81 -0.38
C CYS A 187 1.42 -13.29 -1.07
N PRO A 188 0.28 -12.58 -0.91
CA PRO A 188 -0.98 -12.96 -1.55
C PRO A 188 -0.94 -12.78 -3.06
N LEU A 189 -0.17 -11.81 -3.58
CA LEU A 189 0.01 -11.62 -5.03
C LEU A 189 0.73 -12.82 -5.64
N GLY A 190 1.77 -13.31 -4.97
CA GLY A 190 2.47 -14.53 -5.37
C GLY A 190 1.57 -15.77 -5.33
N ALA A 191 0.66 -15.84 -4.36
CA ALA A 191 -0.34 -16.89 -4.27
C ALA A 191 -1.30 -16.84 -5.47
N LEU A 192 -1.87 -15.66 -5.77
CA LEU A 192 -2.76 -15.44 -6.92
C LEU A 192 -2.09 -15.85 -8.23
N LEU A 193 -0.89 -15.32 -8.49
CA LEU A 193 -0.13 -15.65 -9.70
C LEU A 193 0.22 -17.14 -9.76
N GLY A 194 0.44 -17.81 -8.61
CA GLY A 194 0.65 -19.26 -8.56
C GLY A 194 -0.60 -20.10 -8.79
N ILE A 195 -1.79 -19.55 -8.57
CA ILE A 195 -3.05 -20.18 -9.01
C ILE A 195 -3.18 -20.05 -10.52
N LEU A 196 -2.92 -18.86 -11.07
CA LEU A 196 -2.99 -18.61 -12.52
C LEU A 196 -1.95 -19.41 -13.30
N ALA A 197 -0.73 -19.52 -12.77
CA ALA A 197 0.37 -20.26 -13.39
C ALA A 197 0.12 -21.77 -13.52
N ARG A 198 -0.91 -22.35 -12.88
CA ARG A 198 -1.28 -23.75 -13.12
C ARG A 198 -1.75 -24.00 -14.54
N PHE A 199 -2.28 -22.97 -15.18
CA PHE A 199 -2.74 -22.98 -16.56
C PHE A 199 -1.63 -22.57 -17.54
N SER A 200 -0.38 -22.41 -17.08
CA SER A 200 0.71 -21.98 -17.94
C SER A 200 1.05 -23.01 -19.01
N LEU A 201 1.16 -22.54 -20.25
CA LEU A 201 1.49 -23.37 -21.41
C LEU A 201 2.98 -23.75 -21.41
N TRP A 202 3.86 -22.79 -21.15
CA TRP A 202 5.29 -23.06 -20.98
C TRP A 202 5.61 -23.39 -19.54
N ARG A 203 6.51 -24.36 -19.36
CA ARG A 203 6.99 -24.77 -18.03
C ARG A 203 8.38 -25.39 -18.10
N ILE A 204 9.03 -25.41 -16.94
CA ILE A 204 10.29 -26.13 -16.75
C ILE A 204 9.95 -27.62 -16.73
N HIS A 205 10.69 -28.40 -17.50
CA HIS A 205 10.57 -29.85 -17.58
C HIS A 205 11.92 -30.48 -17.26
N ARG A 206 11.89 -31.51 -16.42
CA ARG A 206 13.04 -32.33 -16.08
C ARG A 206 13.04 -33.57 -16.96
N ASP A 207 14.11 -33.74 -17.71
CA ASP A 207 14.42 -34.95 -18.46
C ASP A 207 15.06 -35.96 -17.50
N GLU A 208 14.33 -37.04 -17.19
CA GLU A 208 14.78 -38.05 -16.22
C GLU A 208 15.98 -38.85 -16.75
N ASP A 209 16.07 -39.06 -18.06
CA ASP A 209 17.17 -39.83 -18.68
C ASP A 209 18.52 -39.11 -18.55
N LYS A 210 18.49 -37.77 -18.50
CA LYS A 210 19.69 -36.93 -18.34
C LYS A 210 20.00 -36.59 -16.88
N CYS A 211 19.04 -36.78 -15.97
CA CYS A 211 19.18 -36.32 -14.59
C CYS A 211 19.95 -37.33 -13.73
N VAL A 212 21.16 -36.98 -13.28
CA VAL A 212 21.95 -37.80 -12.34
C VAL A 212 21.61 -37.56 -10.86
N HIS A 213 20.47 -36.93 -10.56
CA HIS A 213 20.00 -36.62 -9.21
C HIS A 213 20.99 -35.86 -8.29
N CYS A 214 21.88 -35.03 -8.83
CA CYS A 214 22.89 -34.29 -8.05
C CYS A 214 22.35 -33.22 -7.08
N GLY A 215 21.08 -32.80 -7.20
CA GLY A 215 20.43 -31.83 -6.31
C GLY A 215 20.89 -30.37 -6.47
N LEU A 216 21.80 -30.07 -7.40
CA LEU A 216 22.33 -28.72 -7.60
C LEU A 216 21.25 -27.69 -7.99
N CYS A 217 20.22 -28.11 -8.73
CA CYS A 217 19.10 -27.24 -9.09
C CYS A 217 18.31 -26.70 -7.88
N LEU A 218 18.33 -27.40 -6.73
CA LEU A 218 17.72 -26.92 -5.48
C LEU A 218 18.51 -25.79 -4.84
N LYS A 219 19.84 -25.76 -5.03
CA LYS A 219 20.70 -24.73 -4.44
C LYS A 219 20.29 -23.34 -4.90
N SER A 220 19.88 -23.19 -6.15
CA SER A 220 19.55 -21.90 -6.78
C SER A 220 18.05 -21.72 -7.04
N CYS A 221 17.22 -22.64 -6.53
CA CYS A 221 15.77 -22.55 -6.63
C CYS A 221 15.20 -21.46 -5.71
N GLU A 222 15.02 -20.27 -6.26
CA GLU A 222 14.42 -19.13 -5.55
C GLU A 222 12.95 -19.35 -5.16
N GLY A 223 12.24 -20.20 -5.90
CA GLY A 223 10.82 -20.49 -5.70
C GLY A 223 10.52 -21.55 -4.62
N ALA A 224 11.53 -22.33 -4.21
CA ALA A 224 11.31 -23.58 -3.48
C ALA A 224 10.29 -24.52 -4.17
N SER A 225 10.34 -24.57 -5.50
CA SER A 225 9.45 -25.34 -6.35
C SER A 225 9.89 -26.78 -6.57
N ASP A 226 10.99 -27.19 -5.94
CA ASP A 226 11.56 -28.54 -6.00
C ASP A 226 11.78 -29.09 -7.43
N PRO A 227 12.64 -28.45 -8.25
CA PRO A 227 12.95 -28.93 -9.60
C PRO A 227 13.71 -30.26 -9.63
N HIS A 228 14.18 -30.77 -8.47
CA HIS A 228 14.97 -32.01 -8.40
C HIS A 228 14.11 -33.25 -8.27
N GLU A 229 13.00 -33.21 -7.53
CA GLU A 229 12.09 -34.35 -7.35
C GLU A 229 10.76 -34.14 -8.06
N GLN A 230 9.93 -33.25 -7.50
CA GLN A 230 8.57 -32.98 -7.98
C GLN A 230 8.36 -31.49 -8.20
N LEU A 231 8.42 -31.07 -9.47
CA LEU A 231 8.28 -29.67 -9.80
C LEU A 231 6.87 -29.17 -9.44
N ARG A 232 6.78 -28.26 -8.47
CA ARG A 232 5.54 -27.59 -8.04
C ARG A 232 5.33 -26.33 -8.86
N LYS A 233 4.40 -26.38 -9.83
CA LYS A 233 4.14 -25.28 -10.78
C LYS A 233 3.76 -23.98 -10.10
N SER A 234 2.94 -24.08 -9.05
CA SER A 234 2.43 -22.92 -8.32
C SER A 234 3.50 -22.16 -7.54
N GLU A 235 4.65 -22.81 -7.26
CA GLU A 235 5.78 -22.23 -6.53
C GLU A 235 6.87 -21.69 -7.45
N CYS A 236 7.00 -22.24 -8.66
CA CYS A 236 8.04 -21.86 -9.61
C CYS A 236 7.89 -20.39 -10.04
N MET A 237 8.96 -19.61 -9.87
CA MET A 237 9.03 -18.19 -10.24
C MET A 237 9.57 -17.95 -11.66
N VAL A 238 9.91 -19.03 -12.39
CA VAL A 238 10.42 -18.97 -13.76
C VAL A 238 11.66 -18.05 -13.87
N CYS A 239 12.60 -18.18 -12.93
CA CYS A 239 13.84 -17.40 -12.89
C CYS A 239 14.98 -18.00 -13.70
N PHE A 240 14.84 -19.23 -14.20
CA PHE A 240 15.83 -19.97 -15.00
C PHE A 240 17.18 -20.30 -14.36
N ASN A 241 17.48 -19.82 -13.14
CA ASN A 241 18.71 -20.20 -12.42
C ASN A 241 18.97 -21.71 -12.37
N CYS A 242 17.92 -22.53 -12.20
CA CYS A 242 18.08 -23.98 -12.14
C CYS A 242 18.42 -24.64 -13.49
N ILE A 243 18.07 -23.99 -14.60
CA ILE A 243 18.43 -24.42 -15.95
C ILE A 243 19.91 -24.10 -16.17
N GLU A 244 20.32 -22.87 -15.86
CA GLU A 244 21.70 -22.39 -16.01
C GLU A 244 22.70 -23.18 -15.14
N ASP A 245 22.32 -23.54 -13.92
CA ASP A 245 23.20 -24.27 -13.00
C ASP A 245 23.25 -25.79 -13.25
N CYS A 246 22.49 -26.32 -14.22
CA CYS A 246 22.45 -27.76 -14.48
C CYS A 246 23.61 -28.20 -15.39
N PRO A 247 24.59 -28.98 -14.90
CA PRO A 247 25.74 -29.38 -15.73
C PRO A 247 25.42 -30.46 -16.76
N HIS A 248 24.21 -31.02 -16.74
CA HIS A 248 23.79 -32.14 -17.60
C HIS A 248 22.63 -31.78 -18.56
N ASP A 249 22.26 -30.50 -18.65
CA ASP A 249 21.16 -30.01 -19.49
C ASP A 249 19.84 -30.79 -19.31
N ALA A 250 19.61 -31.29 -18.08
CA ALA A 250 18.45 -32.09 -17.73
C ALA A 250 17.19 -31.24 -17.51
N LEU A 251 17.32 -29.92 -17.35
CA LEU A 251 16.19 -28.99 -17.15
C LEU A 251 16.01 -28.10 -18.36
N ASN A 252 14.79 -28.08 -18.93
CA ASN A 252 14.48 -27.34 -20.15
C ASN A 252 13.15 -26.58 -20.01
N PHE A 253 13.03 -25.42 -20.65
CA PHE A 253 11.76 -24.68 -20.71
C PHE A 253 11.01 -25.07 -21.99
N LYS A 254 10.01 -25.94 -21.86
CA LYS A 254 9.26 -26.51 -22.99
C LYS A 254 7.81 -26.01 -23.01
N LEU A 255 7.25 -25.93 -24.21
CA LEU A 255 5.83 -25.73 -24.44
C LEU A 255 5.10 -27.06 -24.19
N MET A 256 4.11 -27.05 -23.29
CA MET A 256 3.24 -28.19 -22.97
C MET A 256 3.98 -29.55 -22.84
N PRO A 257 5.02 -29.67 -21.99
CA PRO A 257 5.69 -30.95 -21.78
C PRO A 257 4.76 -31.98 -21.10
N PRO A 258 5.14 -33.25 -20.94
CA PRO A 258 4.35 -34.21 -20.16
C PRO A 258 4.14 -33.74 -18.70
N VAL A 259 3.06 -34.18 -18.05
CA VAL A 259 2.73 -33.82 -16.65
C VAL A 259 3.36 -34.81 -15.64
N GLU A 260 4.07 -35.82 -16.13
CA GLU A 260 4.64 -36.89 -15.32
C GLU A 260 5.63 -36.32 -14.28
N GLY A 261 5.43 -36.68 -13.00
CA GLY A 261 6.26 -36.19 -11.88
C GLY A 261 5.98 -34.76 -11.41
N GLU A 262 5.03 -34.03 -12.02
CA GLU A 262 4.74 -32.63 -11.66
C GLU A 262 3.56 -32.51 -10.67
N VAL A 263 3.70 -31.62 -9.68
CA VAL A 263 2.59 -31.24 -8.79
C VAL A 263 1.91 -30.00 -9.35
N THR A 264 0.69 -30.19 -9.85
CA THR A 264 -0.09 -29.15 -10.54
C THR A 264 -0.86 -28.26 -9.57
N ASN A 265 -1.37 -28.82 -8.47
CA ASN A 265 -2.15 -28.08 -7.48
C ASN A 265 -1.29 -27.77 -6.25
N PRO A 266 -1.37 -26.56 -5.66
CA PRO A 266 -0.80 -26.25 -4.36
C PRO A 266 -1.33 -27.20 -3.31
N ASP A 267 -0.46 -27.52 -2.37
CA ASP A 267 -0.73 -28.45 -1.28
C ASP A 267 -1.60 -27.86 -0.16
N TRP A 268 -2.58 -27.02 -0.50
CA TRP A 268 -3.50 -26.49 0.49
C TRP A 268 -4.47 -27.58 0.96
N THR A 269 -4.86 -27.50 2.22
CA THR A 269 -5.93 -28.35 2.74
C THR A 269 -7.27 -27.63 2.59
N ARG A 270 -8.28 -28.28 2.00
CA ARG A 270 -9.63 -27.70 1.83
C ARG A 270 -10.20 -27.14 3.15
N ARG A 271 -10.03 -27.87 4.26
CA ARG A 271 -10.47 -27.44 5.60
C ARG A 271 -9.83 -26.11 6.03
N ARG A 272 -8.52 -25.95 5.82
CA ARG A 272 -7.79 -24.72 6.17
C ARG A 272 -8.16 -23.56 5.26
N LEU A 273 -8.41 -23.83 3.97
CA LEU A 273 -8.88 -22.82 3.03
C LEU A 273 -10.26 -22.28 3.41
N VAL A 274 -11.19 -23.17 3.76
CA VAL A 274 -12.53 -22.80 4.26
C VAL A 274 -12.42 -22.03 5.56
N LEU A 275 -11.56 -22.46 6.50
CA LEU A 275 -11.32 -21.73 7.74
C LEU A 275 -10.77 -20.32 7.48
N ALA A 276 -9.82 -20.17 6.55
CA ALA A 276 -9.28 -18.87 6.17
C ALA A 276 -10.32 -17.95 5.50
N GLY A 277 -11.21 -18.52 4.69
CA GLY A 277 -12.36 -17.79 4.16
C GLY A 277 -13.32 -17.37 5.27
N PHE A 278 -13.63 -18.27 6.20
CA PHE A 278 -14.49 -17.99 7.35
C PHE A 278 -13.90 -16.91 8.27
N THR A 279 -12.59 -16.92 8.51
CA THR A 279 -11.96 -15.83 9.27
C THR A 279 -12.04 -14.49 8.54
N GLY A 280 -11.97 -14.48 7.20
CA GLY A 280 -12.21 -13.28 6.39
C GLY A 280 -13.64 -12.77 6.49
N LEU A 281 -14.62 -13.69 6.45
CA LEU A 281 -16.04 -13.40 6.65
C LEU A 281 -16.31 -12.82 8.05
N VAL A 282 -15.75 -13.42 9.09
CA VAL A 282 -15.90 -12.95 10.48
C VAL A 282 -15.13 -11.66 10.72
N PHE A 283 -14.00 -11.45 10.05
CA PHE A 283 -13.22 -10.22 10.18
C PHE A 283 -14.02 -9.00 9.75
N TYR A 284 -14.85 -9.08 8.70
CA TYR A 284 -15.67 -7.95 8.23
C TYR A 284 -16.53 -7.29 9.34
N PRO A 285 -17.46 -8.00 10.02
CA PRO A 285 -18.27 -7.38 11.06
C PRO A 285 -17.42 -6.96 12.27
N PHE A 286 -16.37 -7.70 12.64
CA PHE A 286 -15.48 -7.30 13.75
C PHE A 286 -14.69 -6.02 13.45
N ALA A 287 -14.15 -5.90 12.24
CA ALA A 287 -13.46 -4.69 11.80
C ALA A 287 -14.42 -3.50 11.74
N ARG A 288 -15.66 -3.69 11.27
CA ARG A 288 -16.69 -2.66 11.28
C ARG A 288 -17.18 -2.31 12.68
N LEU A 289 -17.18 -3.25 13.64
CA LEU A 289 -17.49 -2.97 15.05
C LEU A 289 -16.40 -2.16 15.74
N SER A 290 -15.13 -2.36 15.35
CA SER A 290 -14.01 -1.55 15.85
C SER A 290 -14.03 -0.11 15.34
N ALA A 291 -14.85 0.16 14.32
CA ALA A 291 -14.78 1.35 13.51
C ALA A 291 -16.12 2.11 13.54
N THR A 292 -15.97 3.41 13.72
CA THR A 292 -16.96 4.46 13.80
C THR A 292 -17.59 4.80 12.43
N VAL A 293 -17.67 3.84 11.50
CA VAL A 293 -17.88 4.08 10.05
C VAL A 293 -19.24 4.66 9.69
N TYR A 294 -20.26 4.41 10.52
CA TYR A 294 -21.65 4.84 10.23
C TYR A 294 -22.25 5.74 11.31
N LYS A 295 -22.21 5.34 12.59
CA LYS A 295 -22.93 6.06 13.67
C LYS A 295 -22.05 6.84 14.63
N SER A 296 -20.78 6.46 14.77
CA SER A 296 -19.91 6.96 15.85
C SER A 296 -18.69 7.72 15.32
N PHE A 297 -18.78 8.31 14.12
CA PHE A 297 -17.66 8.88 13.35
C PHE A 297 -16.65 9.66 14.21
N ASP A 298 -15.38 9.26 14.17
CA ASP A 298 -14.33 10.00 14.86
C ASP A 298 -14.05 11.29 14.09
N LYS A 299 -14.25 12.43 14.76
CA LYS A 299 -14.01 13.78 14.22
C LYS A 299 -12.58 14.00 13.68
N ARG A 300 -11.63 13.14 14.02
CA ARG A 300 -10.25 13.17 13.51
C ARG A 300 -10.09 12.56 12.12
N VAL A 301 -11.08 11.82 11.63
CA VAL A 301 -11.04 11.17 10.31
C VAL A 301 -11.43 12.18 9.23
N ILE A 302 -10.54 13.12 8.95
CA ILE A 302 -10.74 14.08 7.86
C ILE A 302 -10.02 13.56 6.62
N ARG A 303 -10.75 13.22 5.56
CA ARG A 303 -10.17 12.68 4.31
C ARG A 303 -9.74 13.81 3.36
N PRO A 304 -8.73 13.59 2.51
CA PRO A 304 -8.32 14.58 1.51
C PRO A 304 -9.47 14.97 0.55
N PRO A 305 -9.41 16.15 -0.09
CA PRO A 305 -10.40 16.56 -1.08
C PRO A 305 -10.50 15.56 -2.22
N GLY A 306 -11.74 15.29 -2.67
CA GLY A 306 -12.03 14.28 -3.68
C GLY A 306 -12.16 12.85 -3.14
N ALA A 307 -12.00 12.62 -1.83
CA ALA A 307 -12.31 11.31 -1.24
C ALA A 307 -13.81 11.00 -1.35
N VAL A 308 -14.13 9.77 -1.75
CA VAL A 308 -15.50 9.25 -1.75
C VAL A 308 -16.01 9.03 -0.31
N PRO A 309 -17.33 8.81 -0.09
CA PRO A 309 -17.87 8.54 1.25
C PRO A 309 -17.14 7.40 1.97
N GLU A 310 -17.00 7.51 3.29
CA GLU A 310 -16.11 6.64 4.10
C GLU A 310 -16.30 5.12 3.85
N PRO A 311 -17.52 4.55 3.77
CA PRO A 311 -17.69 3.13 3.47
C PRO A 311 -17.11 2.72 2.11
N GLU A 312 -17.34 3.55 1.09
CA GLU A 312 -16.83 3.36 -0.28
C GLU A 312 -15.32 3.60 -0.34
N PHE A 313 -14.83 4.54 0.45
CA PHE A 313 -13.41 4.84 0.58
C PHE A 313 -12.64 3.64 1.12
N LEU A 314 -13.14 3.01 2.19
CA LEU A 314 -12.55 1.81 2.79
C LEU A 314 -12.64 0.59 1.86
N ALA A 315 -13.69 0.53 1.02
CA ALA A 315 -13.84 -0.51 0.00
C ALA A 315 -12.88 -0.32 -1.21
N ARG A 316 -12.34 0.88 -1.44
CA ARG A 316 -11.45 1.20 -2.57
C ARG A 316 -9.99 1.45 -2.19
N CYS A 317 -9.70 1.88 -0.96
CA CYS A 317 -8.36 2.29 -0.57
C CYS A 317 -7.43 1.08 -0.36
N VAL A 318 -6.41 0.95 -1.20
CA VAL A 318 -5.39 -0.11 -1.13
C VAL A 318 -4.23 0.21 -0.19
N LYS A 319 -4.32 1.29 0.60
CA LYS A 319 -3.34 1.62 1.65
C LYS A 319 -1.88 1.71 1.13
N CYS A 320 -1.69 2.17 -0.11
CA CYS A 320 -0.37 2.24 -0.77
C CYS A 320 0.52 3.40 -0.27
N GLY A 321 -0.08 4.41 0.38
CA GLY A 321 0.65 5.57 0.91
C GLY A 321 1.10 6.61 -0.14
N GLN A 322 0.73 6.47 -1.43
CA GLN A 322 1.12 7.43 -2.47
C GLN A 322 0.58 8.84 -2.22
N CYS A 323 -0.69 8.95 -1.82
CA CYS A 323 -1.33 10.24 -1.50
C CYS A 323 -0.70 10.91 -0.28
N ILE A 324 -0.32 10.14 0.74
CA ILE A 324 0.39 10.62 1.93
C ILE A 324 1.74 11.20 1.50
N ARG A 325 2.49 10.45 0.69
CA ARG A 325 3.83 10.85 0.28
C ARG A 325 3.85 12.08 -0.61
N VAL A 326 2.95 12.17 -1.59
CA VAL A 326 2.92 13.27 -2.56
C VAL A 326 2.49 14.60 -1.93
N CYS A 327 1.99 14.58 -0.69
CA CYS A 327 1.51 15.75 0.02
C CYS A 327 2.65 16.73 0.35
N PRO A 328 2.69 17.94 -0.24
CA PRO A 328 3.79 18.87 -0.02
C PRO A 328 3.80 19.50 1.38
N THR A 329 2.64 19.61 2.01
CA THR A 329 2.46 20.23 3.33
C THR A 329 2.52 19.24 4.48
N ASN A 330 2.70 17.93 4.18
CA ASN A 330 2.75 16.85 5.18
C ASN A 330 1.47 16.75 6.07
N VAL A 331 0.35 17.37 5.65
CA VAL A 331 -0.93 17.28 6.36
C VAL A 331 -1.52 15.88 6.31
N LEU A 332 -1.25 15.11 5.25
CA LEU A 332 -1.74 13.74 5.14
C LEU A 332 -0.86 12.79 5.94
N GLN A 333 -1.49 11.99 6.78
CA GLN A 333 -0.87 11.08 7.73
C GLN A 333 -1.52 9.70 7.66
N PRO A 334 -0.78 8.60 7.93
CA PRO A 334 -1.38 7.28 8.00
C PRO A 334 -2.18 7.15 9.30
N ALA A 335 -3.47 6.81 9.19
CA ALA A 335 -4.30 6.48 10.33
C ALA A 335 -3.84 5.18 11.01
N MET A 336 -4.11 5.05 12.30
CA MET A 336 -3.99 3.80 13.05
C MET A 336 -5.35 3.36 13.56
N TYR A 337 -5.87 4.07 14.56
CA TYR A 337 -7.12 3.68 15.23
C TYR A 337 -8.27 4.65 14.94
N GLU A 338 -7.96 5.82 14.40
CA GLU A 338 -8.92 6.91 14.15
C GLU A 338 -10.02 6.46 13.18
N ALA A 339 -9.64 5.76 12.10
CA ALA A 339 -10.57 5.20 11.11
C ALA A 339 -10.95 3.73 11.41
N GLY A 340 -10.76 3.28 12.66
CA GLY A 340 -10.92 1.89 13.09
C GLY A 340 -9.93 0.92 12.44
N ILE A 341 -10.06 -0.38 12.74
CA ILE A 341 -9.10 -1.41 12.30
C ILE A 341 -9.04 -1.50 10.76
N GLU A 342 -10.18 -1.35 10.09
CA GLU A 342 -10.26 -1.38 8.62
C GLU A 342 -9.51 -0.22 7.95
N GLY A 343 -9.42 0.91 8.66
CA GLY A 343 -8.78 2.14 8.23
C GLY A 343 -7.29 2.23 8.56
N ILE A 344 -6.66 1.21 9.15
CA ILE A 344 -5.22 1.22 9.43
C ILE A 344 -4.43 1.52 8.14
N PHE A 345 -3.53 2.49 8.22
CA PHE A 345 -2.69 3.05 7.15
C PHE A 345 -3.42 3.79 6.03
N THR A 346 -4.71 4.10 6.20
CA THR A 346 -5.44 5.00 5.28
C THR A 346 -5.09 6.47 5.53
N PRO A 347 -5.16 7.36 4.53
CA PRO A 347 -4.79 8.76 4.68
C PRO A 347 -5.82 9.57 5.48
N ILE A 348 -5.40 10.26 6.54
CA ILE A 348 -6.17 11.26 7.28
C ILE A 348 -5.41 12.59 7.30
N MET A 349 -6.13 13.70 7.37
CA MET A 349 -5.52 15.02 7.50
C MET A 349 -5.31 15.38 8.98
N ASP A 350 -4.07 15.62 9.36
CA ASP A 350 -3.72 16.20 10.65
C ASP A 350 -3.33 17.68 10.49
N MET A 351 -4.30 18.55 10.81
CA MET A 351 -4.14 20.01 10.69
C MET A 351 -3.16 20.60 11.72
N LYS A 352 -2.58 19.80 12.63
CA LYS A 352 -1.52 20.23 13.55
C LYS A 352 -0.13 20.17 12.90
N LEU A 353 0.07 19.28 11.93
CA LEU A 353 1.33 19.12 11.22
C LEU A 353 1.42 19.99 9.97
N GLY A 354 0.29 20.22 9.32
CA GLY A 354 0.23 21.01 8.09
C GLY A 354 -1.19 21.45 7.75
N TYR A 355 -1.39 21.89 6.52
CA TYR A 355 -2.69 22.32 5.99
C TYR A 355 -2.91 21.78 4.58
N CYS A 356 -4.15 21.71 4.11
CA CYS A 356 -4.42 21.38 2.71
C CYS A 356 -4.16 22.61 1.84
N GLU A 357 -3.14 22.56 0.98
CA GLU A 357 -2.86 23.65 0.03
C GLU A 357 -4.00 23.78 -0.99
N LEU A 358 -4.54 24.98 -1.16
CA LEU A 358 -5.75 25.22 -1.96
C LEU A 358 -5.53 24.87 -3.43
N ASN A 359 -4.42 25.33 -4.00
CA ASN A 359 -4.07 25.13 -5.41
C ASN A 359 -3.39 23.78 -5.69
N CYS A 360 -3.75 22.73 -4.95
CA CYS A 360 -3.13 21.40 -5.04
C CYS A 360 -4.18 20.28 -5.10
N THR A 361 -4.03 19.38 -6.09
CA THR A 361 -4.87 18.18 -6.28
C THR A 361 -4.06 16.88 -6.43
N LEU A 362 -2.78 16.89 -6.02
CA LEU A 362 -1.83 15.79 -6.25
C LEU A 362 -2.30 14.43 -5.67
N CYS A 363 -3.01 14.43 -4.54
CA CYS A 363 -3.48 13.20 -3.89
C CYS A 363 -4.47 12.39 -4.76
N GLY A 364 -5.35 13.06 -5.51
CA GLY A 364 -6.26 12.42 -6.46
C GLY A 364 -5.56 11.96 -7.73
N GLN A 365 -4.49 12.66 -8.14
CA GLN A 365 -3.71 12.30 -9.34
C GLN A 365 -2.94 10.98 -9.15
N VAL A 366 -2.43 10.71 -7.94
CA VAL A 366 -1.70 9.47 -7.63
C VAL A 366 -2.58 8.30 -7.24
N CYS A 367 -3.87 8.50 -6.97
CA CYS A 367 -4.74 7.41 -6.50
C CYS A 367 -5.01 6.39 -7.62
N PRO A 368 -4.61 5.10 -7.48
CA PRO A 368 -4.81 4.12 -8.54
C PRO A 368 -6.23 3.54 -8.58
N THR A 369 -6.96 3.59 -7.46
CA THR A 369 -8.27 2.94 -7.31
C THR A 369 -9.46 3.88 -7.33
N GLY A 370 -9.23 5.19 -7.43
CA GLY A 370 -10.31 6.18 -7.35
C GLY A 370 -10.96 6.29 -5.96
N ALA A 371 -10.28 5.83 -4.89
CA ALA A 371 -10.67 6.14 -3.52
C ALA A 371 -10.62 7.65 -3.26
N ILE A 372 -9.65 8.32 -3.88
CA ILE A 372 -9.58 9.78 -4.02
C ILE A 372 -9.74 10.07 -5.51
N GLN A 373 -10.82 10.74 -5.87
CA GLN A 373 -11.15 11.08 -7.25
C GLN A 373 -10.17 12.12 -7.80
N ARG A 374 -9.95 12.06 -9.11
CA ARG A 374 -9.17 13.09 -9.83
C ARG A 374 -10.06 14.32 -10.00
N ILE A 375 -9.75 15.37 -9.24
CA ILE A 375 -10.44 16.66 -9.27
C ILE A 375 -9.54 17.74 -9.85
N SER A 376 -10.14 18.73 -10.52
CA SER A 376 -9.43 19.94 -10.96
C SER A 376 -9.30 20.94 -9.80
N ILE A 377 -8.42 21.94 -9.95
CA ILE A 377 -8.31 23.03 -8.97
C ILE A 377 -9.60 23.85 -8.94
N GLU A 378 -10.19 24.11 -10.11
CA GLU A 378 -11.47 24.81 -10.23
C GLU A 378 -12.58 24.06 -9.50
N GLN A 379 -12.68 22.74 -9.68
CA GLN A 379 -13.64 21.91 -8.96
C GLN A 379 -13.40 21.94 -7.44
N LYS A 380 -12.14 21.84 -7.01
CA LYS A 380 -11.79 21.90 -5.58
C LYS A 380 -12.24 23.22 -4.95
N LEU A 381 -12.07 24.33 -5.67
CA LEU A 381 -12.37 25.68 -5.19
C LEU A 381 -13.80 26.14 -5.50
N GLY A 382 -14.58 25.36 -6.27
CA GLY A 382 -15.91 25.77 -6.72
C GLY A 382 -15.87 26.99 -7.65
N LEU A 383 -14.93 27.02 -8.58
CA LEU A 383 -14.75 28.11 -9.55
C LEU A 383 -15.20 27.66 -10.94
N GLY A 384 -15.49 28.64 -11.82
CA GLY A 384 -15.85 28.38 -13.21
C GLY A 384 -17.15 27.57 -13.33
N GLU A 385 -17.10 26.44 -14.02
CA GLU A 385 -18.24 25.54 -14.22
C GLU A 385 -18.78 24.94 -12.90
N PHE A 386 -17.95 24.92 -11.84
CA PHE A 386 -18.31 24.37 -10.53
C PHE A 386 -18.83 25.43 -9.54
N ALA A 387 -19.11 26.66 -10.00
CA ALA A 387 -19.55 27.76 -9.14
C ALA A 387 -20.90 27.48 -8.46
N GLU A 388 -21.80 26.73 -9.12
CA GLU A 388 -23.10 26.35 -8.55
C GLU A 388 -22.96 25.27 -7.45
N GLU A 389 -22.03 24.33 -7.62
CA GLU A 389 -21.74 23.29 -6.62
C GLU A 389 -20.98 23.85 -5.40
N GLY A 390 -20.16 24.89 -5.63
CA GLY A 390 -19.31 25.50 -4.63
C GLY A 390 -18.06 24.67 -4.30
N PRO A 391 -17.20 25.17 -3.39
CA PRO A 391 -15.96 24.50 -3.01
C PRO A 391 -16.22 23.16 -2.31
N ILE A 392 -15.33 22.19 -2.57
CA ILE A 392 -15.39 20.88 -1.91
C ILE A 392 -15.13 21.06 -0.41
N ARG A 393 -16.12 20.70 0.40
CA ARG A 393 -16.03 20.72 1.86
C ARG A 393 -15.38 19.44 2.40
N ILE A 394 -14.22 19.58 3.02
CA ILE A 394 -13.47 18.47 3.63
C ILE A 394 -13.71 18.37 5.14
N GLY A 395 -14.09 19.46 5.80
CA GLY A 395 -14.36 19.46 7.24
C GLY A 395 -14.77 20.83 7.80
N THR A 396 -14.98 20.87 9.11
CA THR A 396 -15.31 22.11 9.84
C THR A 396 -14.18 22.47 10.80
N ALA A 397 -13.76 23.73 10.78
CA ALA A 397 -12.73 24.22 11.67
C ALA A 397 -13.26 24.41 13.10
N PHE A 398 -12.45 24.00 14.08
CA PHE A 398 -12.70 24.26 15.50
C PHE A 398 -11.42 24.76 16.17
N TYR A 399 -11.56 25.61 17.18
CA TYR A 399 -10.44 26.08 18.01
C TYR A 399 -10.69 25.71 19.48
N ASP A 400 -9.60 25.49 20.22
CA ASP A 400 -9.65 25.17 21.65
C ASP A 400 -9.61 26.47 22.47
N ARG A 401 -10.66 26.72 23.25
CA ARG A 401 -10.75 27.92 24.11
C ARG A 401 -9.66 27.95 25.19
N GLY A 402 -9.18 26.79 25.65
CA GLY A 402 -8.09 26.71 26.64
C GLY A 402 -6.72 27.08 26.07
N ARG A 403 -6.55 27.07 24.74
CA ARG A 403 -5.31 27.48 24.04
C ARG A 403 -5.43 28.80 23.30
N CYS A 404 -6.65 29.27 23.06
CA CYS A 404 -6.91 30.49 22.32
C CYS A 404 -6.56 31.72 23.17
N LEU A 405 -5.63 32.55 22.71
CA LEU A 405 -5.11 33.71 23.45
C LEU A 405 -6.21 34.68 23.95
N PRO A 406 -7.20 35.09 23.13
CA PRO A 406 -8.33 35.91 23.59
C PRO A 406 -9.29 35.24 24.59
N TRP A 407 -9.26 33.91 24.71
CA TRP A 407 -10.13 33.17 25.63
C TRP A 407 -9.41 32.76 26.91
N ALA A 408 -8.15 32.36 26.82
CA ALA A 408 -7.39 31.78 27.92
C ALA A 408 -6.52 32.81 28.68
N MET A 409 -6.05 33.86 28.00
CA MET A 409 -5.03 34.77 28.54
C MET A 409 -5.42 36.25 28.46
N ASP A 410 -6.62 36.57 27.97
CA ASP A 410 -7.07 37.95 27.70
C ASP A 410 -6.06 38.75 26.85
N ILE A 411 -5.46 38.09 25.85
CA ILE A 411 -4.53 38.70 24.89
C ILE A 411 -5.24 38.88 23.54
N PRO A 412 -5.27 40.11 22.97
CA PRO A 412 -5.87 40.37 21.65
C PRO A 412 -5.15 39.59 20.54
N CYS A 413 -5.90 38.93 19.65
CA CYS A 413 -5.34 38.18 18.53
C CYS A 413 -6.38 38.02 17.40
N VAL A 414 -5.98 38.31 16.16
CA VAL A 414 -6.84 38.25 14.96
C VAL A 414 -6.35 37.25 13.90
N VAL A 415 -5.27 36.51 14.17
CA VAL A 415 -4.56 35.66 13.19
C VAL A 415 -5.48 34.68 12.47
N CYS A 416 -6.43 34.05 13.19
CA CYS A 416 -7.35 33.09 12.58
C CYS A 416 -8.26 33.73 11.50
N GLN A 417 -8.65 34.99 11.69
CA GLN A 417 -9.45 35.73 10.70
C GLN A 417 -8.60 36.15 9.50
N GLU A 418 -7.36 36.58 9.72
CA GLU A 418 -6.45 36.99 8.65
C GLU A 418 -6.13 35.80 7.72
N VAL A 419 -5.76 34.66 8.31
CA VAL A 419 -5.30 33.46 7.59
C VAL A 419 -6.44 32.67 6.95
N CYS A 420 -7.69 32.84 7.39
CA CYS A 420 -8.82 32.08 6.83
C CYS A 420 -8.91 32.26 5.30
N PRO A 421 -8.82 31.18 4.50
CA PRO A 421 -8.60 31.30 3.06
C PRO A 421 -9.86 31.63 2.25
N VAL A 422 -11.05 31.45 2.82
CA VAL A 422 -12.31 31.66 2.12
C VAL A 422 -12.78 33.11 2.17
N SER A 423 -13.52 33.53 1.15
CA SER A 423 -14.17 34.84 1.08
C SER A 423 -15.65 34.65 0.72
N PRO A 424 -16.60 35.09 1.57
CA PRO A 424 -16.42 35.67 2.90
C PRO A 424 -15.72 34.74 3.91
N LYS A 425 -14.99 35.31 4.88
CA LYS A 425 -14.21 34.55 5.88
C LYS A 425 -15.12 33.63 6.71
N ALA A 426 -14.73 32.35 6.84
CA ALA A 426 -15.40 31.39 7.72
C ALA A 426 -15.03 31.60 9.18
N ILE A 427 -13.82 32.08 9.46
CA ILE A 427 -13.40 32.46 10.81
C ILE A 427 -13.31 33.98 10.87
N PHE A 428 -14.02 34.58 11.81
CA PHE A 428 -14.04 36.03 12.03
C PHE A 428 -14.03 36.32 13.53
N THR A 429 -13.68 37.54 13.89
CA THR A 429 -13.59 37.96 15.29
C THR A 429 -14.74 38.89 15.66
N ARG A 430 -15.11 38.89 16.94
CA ARG A 430 -16.02 39.86 17.54
C ARG A 430 -15.34 40.56 18.69
N ASP A 431 -15.52 41.86 18.75
CA ASP A 431 -15.04 42.67 19.86
C ASP A 431 -15.83 42.37 21.13
N VAL A 432 -15.12 42.07 22.22
CA VAL A 432 -15.68 41.82 23.55
C VAL A 432 -14.82 42.51 24.58
N GLU A 433 -15.43 43.23 25.53
CA GLU A 433 -14.72 43.83 26.65
C GLU A 433 -14.69 42.85 27.82
N VAL A 434 -13.49 42.67 28.40
CA VAL A 434 -13.29 41.80 29.57
C VAL A 434 -12.55 42.59 30.63
N THR A 435 -13.05 42.52 31.86
CA THR A 435 -12.40 43.09 33.04
C THR A 435 -11.46 42.06 33.63
N ARG A 436 -10.17 42.37 33.65
CA ARG A 436 -9.14 41.54 34.26
C ARG A 436 -9.21 41.60 35.78
N ARG A 437 -8.51 40.69 36.44
CA ARG A 437 -8.43 40.63 37.92
C ARG A 437 -7.84 41.89 38.57
N ASP A 438 -7.01 42.63 37.84
CA ASP A 438 -6.43 43.91 38.25
C ASP A 438 -7.40 45.10 38.08
N GLY A 439 -8.64 44.86 37.63
CA GLY A 439 -9.64 45.89 37.37
C GLY A 439 -9.49 46.59 36.02
N SER A 440 -8.45 46.29 35.23
CA SER A 440 -8.29 46.85 33.89
C SER A 440 -9.31 46.27 32.91
N VAL A 441 -9.89 47.13 32.06
CA VAL A 441 -10.79 46.71 30.97
C VAL A 441 -9.97 46.56 29.71
N VAL A 442 -10.01 45.37 29.10
CA VAL A 442 -9.31 45.10 27.85
C VAL A 442 -10.34 44.71 26.78
N LYS A 443 -10.20 45.32 25.61
CA LYS A 443 -10.98 44.97 24.42
C LYS A 443 -10.30 43.81 23.68
N LEU A 444 -11.02 42.71 23.53
CA LEU A 444 -10.52 41.46 22.94
C LEU A 444 -11.25 41.15 21.64
N GLN A 445 -10.52 40.71 20.61
CA GLN A 445 -11.10 40.13 19.41
C GLN A 445 -11.27 38.62 19.60
N ARG A 446 -12.44 38.18 20.05
CA ARG A 446 -12.70 36.74 20.24
C ARG A 446 -13.06 36.08 18.90
N PRO A 447 -12.41 34.97 18.51
CA PRO A 447 -12.72 34.29 17.25
C PRO A 447 -14.06 33.57 17.30
N TYR A 448 -14.74 33.47 16.17
CA TYR A 448 -15.96 32.71 15.93
C TYR A 448 -15.83 32.01 14.58
N VAL A 449 -16.36 30.80 14.48
CA VAL A 449 -16.40 30.03 13.24
C VAL A 449 -17.84 29.99 12.74
N ASP A 450 -18.03 30.27 11.46
CA ASP A 450 -19.25 29.99 10.71
C ASP A 450 -19.09 28.63 10.00
N PRO A 451 -19.70 27.55 10.51
CA PRO A 451 -19.57 26.22 9.93
C PRO A 451 -20.10 26.13 8.50
N ALA A 452 -21.04 27.00 8.11
CA ALA A 452 -21.64 26.99 6.78
C ALA A 452 -20.67 27.45 5.68
N ARG A 453 -19.56 28.10 6.05
CA ARG A 453 -18.52 28.61 5.14
C ARG A 453 -17.21 27.83 5.20
N CYS A 454 -17.08 26.88 6.12
CA CYS A 454 -15.90 26.01 6.16
C CYS A 454 -15.83 25.14 4.91
N VAL A 455 -14.62 25.01 4.37
CA VAL A 455 -14.28 24.19 3.20
C VAL A 455 -13.18 23.22 3.53
#